data_AF-A0A3D3R9Y4-F1
#
_entry.id   AF-A0A3D3R9Y4-F1
#
_cell.length_a   1.000
_cell.length_b   1.000
_cell.length_c   1.000
_cell.angle_alpha   90.00
_cell.angle_beta   90.00
_cell.angle_gamma   90.00
#
_symmetry.space_group_name_H-M   'P 1'
#
loop_
_entity.id
_entity.type
_entity.pdbx_description
1 polymer ?
#
loop_
_entity_poly.entity_id
_entity_poly.type
_entity_poly.pdbx_seq_one_letter_code
_entity_poly.pdbx_strand_id
1 'polypeptide(L)'
;VQDKRLSRTRTGRFWIYCGDAGHPYSVYDFTPNRERAGPQAFLADFCGYLQADAYAGYEELYRSGRIQQVLCWAHARRKFYDARTVQPEAAHRALLFIQQLYA
;
A
#
# COMPACT_ATOMS: atom_id res chain seq x y z
N VAL A 1 2.29 -20.94 1.23
CA VAL A 1 1.01 -21.66 1.43
C VAL A 1 1.18 -23.09 1.01
N GLN A 2 0.96 -24.03 1.92
CA GLN A 2 1.02 -25.45 1.59
C GLN A 2 -0.16 -25.81 0.68
N ASP A 3 0.11 -26.47 -0.45
CA ASP A 3 -0.90 -26.99 -1.35
C ASP A 3 -0.58 -28.46 -1.62
N LYS A 4 -1.42 -29.37 -1.12
CA LYS A 4 -1.17 -30.82 -1.20
C LYS A 4 -1.19 -31.35 -2.63
N ARG A 5 -1.67 -30.56 -3.60
CA ARG A 5 -1.74 -30.94 -5.02
C ARG A 5 -0.47 -30.57 -5.80
N LEU A 6 0.43 -29.78 -5.20
CA LEU A 6 1.65 -29.30 -5.84
C LEU A 6 2.87 -29.87 -5.12
N SER A 7 3.94 -30.11 -5.87
CA SER A 7 5.25 -30.48 -5.30
C SER A 7 5.97 -29.29 -4.64
N ARG A 8 5.36 -28.10 -4.64
CA ARG A 8 5.91 -26.87 -4.09
C ARG A 8 4.85 -26.05 -3.37
N THR A 9 5.30 -25.17 -2.47
CA THR A 9 4.42 -24.19 -1.83
C THR A 9 4.01 -23.09 -2.81
N ARG A 10 2.83 -22.50 -2.57
CA ARG A 10 2.36 -21.30 -3.27
C ARG A 10 2.80 -20.04 -2.54
N THR A 11 3.01 -18.95 -3.27
CA THR A 11 3.21 -17.62 -2.70
C THR A 11 1.89 -17.09 -2.14
N GLY A 12 1.83 -16.87 -0.83
CA GLY A 12 0.73 -16.17 -0.17
C GLY A 12 1.09 -14.71 0.07
N ARG A 13 0.16 -13.95 0.64
CA ARG A 13 0.36 -12.54 1.00
C ARG A 13 -0.09 -12.29 2.43
N PHE A 14 0.66 -11.44 3.12
CA PHE A 14 0.18 -10.76 4.31
C PHE A 14 -0.11 -9.32 3.94
N TRP A 15 -1.30 -8.85 4.30
CA TRP A 15 -1.68 -7.45 4.30
C TRP A 15 -1.47 -6.93 5.72
N ILE A 16 -0.83 -5.78 5.83
CA ILE A 16 -0.54 -5.16 7.11
C ILE A 16 -1.39 -3.91 7.19
N TYR A 17 -2.27 -3.87 8.18
CA TYR A 17 -3.09 -2.71 8.48
C TYR A 17 -2.60 -2.12 9.80
N CYS A 18 -2.10 -0.89 9.73
CA CYS A 18 -1.68 -0.14 10.91
C CYS A 18 -2.77 0.87 11.24
N GLY A 19 -3.30 0.82 12.46
CA GLY A 19 -4.19 1.87 12.95
C GLY A 19 -3.42 3.11 13.42
N ASP A 20 -4.17 4.12 13.81
CA ASP A 20 -3.65 5.42 14.26
C ASP A 20 -3.42 5.45 15.78
N ALA A 21 -3.19 6.64 16.34
CA ALA A 21 -2.99 6.83 17.78
C ALA A 21 -4.19 6.37 18.64
N GLY A 22 -5.41 6.43 18.10
CA GLY A 22 -6.63 5.94 18.77
C GLY A 22 -6.83 4.43 18.61
N HIS A 23 -6.20 3.83 17.60
CA HIS A 23 -6.28 2.41 17.27
C HIS A 23 -4.86 1.82 17.13
N PRO A 24 -4.06 1.71 18.20
CA PRO A 24 -2.63 1.43 18.15
C PRO A 24 -2.30 -0.06 17.89
N TYR A 25 -3.02 -0.68 16.96
CA TYR A 25 -2.89 -2.09 16.61
C TYR A 25 -2.39 -2.23 15.19
N SER A 26 -1.55 -3.25 14.99
CA SER A 26 -1.14 -3.72 13.67
C SER A 26 -1.76 -5.08 13.42
N VAL A 27 -2.56 -5.20 12.37
CA VAL A 27 -3.21 -6.45 11.98
C VAL A 27 -2.48 -7.03 10.78
N TYR A 28 -2.11 -8.32 10.90
CA TYR A 28 -1.50 -9.10 9.83
C TYR A 28 -2.55 -10.06 9.27
N ASP A 29 -3.16 -9.69 8.15
CA ASP A 29 -4.19 -10.48 7.50
C ASP A 29 -3.59 -11.33 6.37
N PHE A 30 -3.85 -12.63 6.38
CA PHE A 30 -3.27 -13.56 5.42
C PHE A 30 -4.25 -13.88 4.29
N THR A 31 -3.78 -13.82 3.04
CA THR A 31 -4.51 -14.32 1.87
C THR A 31 -3.66 -15.29 1.04
N PRO A 32 -4.30 -16.29 0.40
CA PRO A 32 -3.58 -17.29 -0.41
C PRO A 32 -3.04 -16.73 -1.74
N ASN A 33 -3.44 -15.52 -2.13
CA ASN A 33 -3.04 -14.81 -3.34
C ASN A 33 -2.94 -13.30 -3.06
N ARG A 34 -2.63 -12.49 -4.09
CA ARG A 34 -2.58 -11.02 -4.01
C ARG A 34 -3.85 -10.38 -4.61
N GLU A 35 -4.97 -11.08 -4.62
CA GLU A 35 -6.19 -10.56 -5.24
C GLU A 35 -6.82 -9.46 -4.37
N ARG A 36 -7.49 -8.51 -5.04
CA ARG A 36 -8.19 -7.41 -4.39
C ARG A 36 -9.26 -7.83 -3.39
N ALA A 37 -9.80 -9.05 -3.53
CA ALA A 37 -10.87 -9.57 -2.67
C ALA A 37 -10.47 -9.61 -1.18
N GLY A 38 -9.19 -9.84 -0.88
CA GLY A 38 -8.66 -9.81 0.49
C GLY A 38 -8.88 -8.47 1.19
N PRO A 39 -8.19 -7.39 0.75
CA PRO A 39 -8.34 -6.07 1.35
C PRO A 39 -9.76 -5.50 1.23
N GLN A 40 -10.53 -5.87 0.19
CA GLN A 40 -11.95 -5.49 0.09
C GLN A 40 -12.79 -6.07 1.21
N ALA A 41 -12.62 -7.35 1.52
CA ALA A 41 -13.34 -7.99 2.61
C ALA A 41 -12.93 -7.40 3.97
N PHE A 42 -11.62 -7.19 4.19
CA PHE A 42 -11.12 -6.64 5.44
C PHE A 42 -11.62 -5.20 5.69
N LEU A 43 -11.64 -4.36 4.66
CA LEU A 43 -12.03 -2.95 4.75
C LEU A 43 -13.51 -2.69 4.42
N ALA A 44 -14.34 -3.74 4.42
CA ALA A 44 -15.75 -3.68 3.99
C ALA A 44 -16.54 -2.59 4.74
N ASP A 45 -16.27 -2.39 6.03
CA ASP A 45 -16.97 -1.41 6.88
C ASP A 45 -16.13 -0.19 7.28
N PHE A 46 -14.87 -0.11 6.83
CA PHE A 46 -13.96 0.98 7.19
C PHE A 46 -14.33 2.31 6.53
N CYS A 47 -14.50 3.40 7.28
CA CYS A 47 -14.74 4.74 6.72
C CYS A 47 -13.63 5.70 7.16
N GLY A 48 -13.07 6.47 6.22
CA GLY A 48 -12.02 7.44 6.52
C GLY A 48 -10.85 7.40 5.53
N TYR A 49 -9.66 7.77 6.01
CA TYR A 49 -8.46 7.86 5.18
C TYR A 49 -7.71 6.52 5.16
N LEU A 50 -7.35 6.06 3.96
CA LEU A 50 -6.50 4.88 3.79
C LEU A 50 -5.19 5.28 3.10
N GLN A 51 -4.09 5.26 3.85
CA GLN A 51 -2.76 5.44 3.29
C GLN A 51 -2.19 4.12 2.76
N ALA A 52 -1.99 4.04 1.45
CA ALA A 52 -1.45 2.83 0.81
C ALA A 52 -0.52 3.18 -0.36
N ASP A 53 0.14 2.16 -0.93
CA ASP A 53 0.80 2.33 -2.23
C ASP A 53 -0.24 2.49 -3.35
N ALA A 54 0.22 2.85 -4.55
CA ALA A 54 -0.64 3.00 -5.73
C ALA A 54 -0.94 1.64 -6.40
N TYR A 55 -1.15 0.57 -5.62
CA TYR A 55 -1.51 -0.72 -6.19
C TYR A 55 -2.93 -0.66 -6.78
N ALA A 56 -3.04 -0.93 -8.09
CA ALA A 56 -4.30 -0.88 -8.84
C ALA A 56 -5.41 -1.79 -8.26
N GLY A 57 -5.05 -2.83 -7.49
CA GLY A 57 -6.03 -3.68 -6.82
C GLY A 57 -6.89 -2.93 -5.79
N TYR A 58 -6.48 -1.74 -5.35
CA TYR A 58 -7.22 -0.93 -4.38
C TYR A 58 -8.30 -0.03 -4.98
N GLU A 59 -8.37 0.15 -6.31
CA GLU A 59 -9.27 1.11 -6.95
C GLU A 59 -10.73 1.01 -6.50
N GLU A 60 -11.24 -0.22 -6.32
CA GLU A 60 -12.62 -0.46 -5.88
C GLU A 60 -12.90 0.05 -4.47
N LEU A 61 -11.90 0.03 -3.57
CA LEU A 61 -12.05 0.50 -2.18
C LEU A 61 -12.50 1.96 -2.14
N TYR A 62 -12.06 2.75 -3.11
CA TYR A 62 -12.28 4.19 -3.17
C TYR A 62 -13.54 4.58 -3.95
N ARG A 63 -14.13 3.67 -4.74
CA ARG A 63 -15.24 3.98 -5.65
C ARG A 63 -16.48 4.53 -4.94
N SER A 64 -16.76 4.05 -3.73
CA SER A 64 -17.92 4.50 -2.95
C SER A 64 -17.74 5.87 -2.29
N GLY A 65 -16.52 6.41 -2.25
CA GLY A 65 -16.19 7.63 -1.51
C GLY A 65 -16.10 7.47 0.01
N ARG A 66 -16.49 6.31 0.56
CA ARG A 66 -16.36 5.99 2.00
C ARG A 66 -14.90 5.99 2.48
N ILE A 67 -14.00 5.56 1.60
CA ILE A 67 -12.57 5.54 1.86
C ILE A 67 -11.92 6.60 0.98
N GLN A 68 -11.32 7.61 1.62
CA GLN A 68 -10.50 8.60 0.95
C GLN A 68 -9.10 8.04 0.75
N GLN A 69 -8.68 7.95 -0.51
CA GLN A 69 -7.33 7.49 -0.86
C GLN A 69 -6.29 8.51 -0.41
N VAL A 70 -5.24 8.03 0.28
CA VAL A 70 -4.02 8.78 0.60
C VAL A 70 -2.84 8.00 0.05
N LEU A 71 -2.08 8.59 -0.87
CA LEU A 71 -0.95 7.89 -1.48
C LEU A 71 0.29 7.96 -0.58
N CYS A 72 1.03 6.85 -0.52
CA CYS A 72 2.19 6.74 0.35
C CYS A 72 3.43 7.48 -0.24
N TRP A 73 3.87 8.53 0.47
CA TRP A 73 5.06 9.31 0.09
C TRP A 73 6.36 8.50 0.05
N ALA A 74 6.52 7.48 0.89
CA ALA A 74 7.69 6.60 0.83
C ALA A 74 7.77 5.84 -0.51
N HIS A 75 6.61 5.41 -1.05
CA HIS A 75 6.54 4.76 -2.35
C HIS A 75 6.84 5.73 -3.51
N ALA A 76 6.29 6.95 -3.45
CA ALA A 76 6.62 8.00 -4.41
C ALA A 76 8.10 8.37 -4.39
N ARG A 77 8.70 8.53 -3.19
CA ARG A 77 10.12 8.86 -3.00
C ARG A 77 11.04 7.86 -3.71
N ARG A 78 10.75 6.56 -3.61
CA ARG A 78 11.54 5.52 -4.30
C ARG A 78 11.55 5.73 -5.82
N LYS A 79 10.42 6.09 -6.42
CA LYS A 79 10.34 6.33 -7.86
C LYS A 79 11.14 7.55 -8.30
N PHE A 80 11.10 8.64 -7.53
CA PHE A 80 11.96 9.79 -7.80
C PHE A 80 13.45 9.48 -7.56
N TYR A 81 13.78 8.65 -6.57
CA TYR A 81 15.14 8.18 -6.34
C TYR A 81 15.69 7.40 -7.54
N ASP A 82 14.89 6.49 -8.10
CA ASP A 82 15.26 5.73 -9.30
C ASP A 82 15.43 6.66 -10.52
N ALA A 83 14.57 7.68 -10.64
CA ALA A 83 14.58 8.63 -11.76
C ALA A 83 15.80 9.57 -11.80
N ARG A 84 16.61 9.65 -10.73
CA ARG A 84 17.81 10.52 -10.69
C ARG A 84 18.84 10.22 -11.77
N THR A 85 18.85 9.00 -12.33
CA THR A 85 19.78 8.62 -13.41
C THR A 85 19.28 9.03 -14.80
N VAL A 86 18.00 9.35 -14.94
CA VAL A 86 17.35 9.71 -16.22
C VAL A 86 17.05 11.20 -16.27
N GLN A 87 16.54 11.78 -15.18
CA GLN A 87 16.19 13.20 -15.08
C GLN A 87 16.67 13.79 -13.74
N PRO A 88 17.99 14.01 -13.58
CA PRO A 88 18.60 14.33 -12.29
C PRO A 88 18.00 15.56 -11.61
N GLU A 89 17.85 16.68 -12.32
CA GLU A 89 17.41 17.95 -11.72
C GLU A 89 15.99 17.85 -11.14
N ALA A 90 15.03 17.37 -11.94
CA ALA A 90 13.64 17.22 -11.51
C ALA A 90 13.50 16.20 -10.37
N ALA A 91 14.20 15.06 -10.47
CA ALA A 91 14.19 14.03 -9.45
C ALA A 91 14.73 14.53 -8.10
N HIS A 92 15.87 15.21 -8.09
CA HIS A 92 16.43 15.76 -6.85
C HIS A 92 15.53 16.84 -6.26
N ARG A 93 14.94 17.72 -7.08
CA ARG A 93 13.97 18.71 -6.60
C ARG A 93 12.77 18.05 -5.91
N ALA A 94 12.19 17.01 -6.52
CA ALA A 94 11.10 16.26 -5.92
C ALA A 94 11.51 15.60 -4.59
N LEU A 95 12.71 15.00 -4.53
CA LEU A 95 13.22 14.39 -3.30
C LEU A 95 13.42 15.41 -2.17
N LEU A 96 13.89 16.62 -2.47
CA LEU A 96 14.01 17.71 -1.50
C LEU A 96 12.64 18.13 -0.95
N PHE A 97 11.62 18.26 -1.79
CA PHE A 97 10.26 18.55 -1.32
C PHE A 97 9.68 17.42 -0.47
N ILE A 98 9.88 16.16 -0.88
CA ILE A 98 9.40 15.02 -0.09
C ILE A 98 10.10 14.96 1.26
N GLN A 99 11.39 15.31 1.35
CA GLN A 99 12.12 15.35 2.61
C GLN A 99 11.47 16.31 3.62
N GLN A 100 10.97 17.46 3.16
CA GLN A 100 10.31 18.45 4.04
C GLN A 100 9.04 17.92 4.70
N LEU A 101 8.40 16.87 4.15
CA LEU A 101 7.21 16.25 4.75
C LEU A 101 7.50 15.44 6.02
N TYR A 102 8.78 15.11 6.26
CA TYR A 102 9.22 14.28 7.38
C TYR A 102 10.11 15.06 8.36
N ALA A 103 10.31 16.36 8.13
CA ALA A 103 11.17 17.23 8.92
C ALA A 103 10.47 17.77 10.17
#